data_AF-A0A3B0NZS8-F1
#
_entry.id   AF-A0A3B0NZS8-F1
#
_cell.length_a   1.000
_cell.length_b   1.000
_cell.length_c   1.000
_cell.angle_alpha   90.00
_cell.angle_beta   90.00
_cell.angle_gamma   90.00
#
_symmetry.space_group_name_H-M   'P 1'
#
loop_
_entity.id
_entity.type
_entity.pdbx_description
1 polymer ?
#
loop_
_entity_poly.entity_id
_entity_poly.type
_entity_poly.pdbx_seq_one_letter_code
_entity_poly.pdbx_strand_id
1 'polypeptide(L)'
;MATIVLANGTNAEALRNVSMHITALNPAYLNEKNLSESELNEINAKIATNPALANKPEKIQESIKQGLLKKEFNEKGVLLYQPFVMDDAKIVAQYLDESKLSLVDAKRFEVGEGIEKKTVDFAAEVAEQMTI
;
A
#
# COMPACT_ATOMS: atom_id res chain seq x y z
N MET A 1 -12.17 0.44 -11.56
CA MET A 1 -11.72 -0.14 -10.28
C MET A 1 -12.75 0.11 -9.21
N ALA A 2 -12.95 -0.84 -8.30
CA ALA A 2 -13.89 -0.75 -7.19
C ALA A 2 -13.20 -1.30 -5.94
N THR A 3 -13.45 -0.72 -4.77
CA THR A 3 -12.87 -1.18 -3.50
C THR A 3 -13.96 -1.34 -2.45
N ILE A 4 -13.95 -2.48 -1.77
CA ILE A 4 -14.77 -2.77 -0.61
C ILE A 4 -13.88 -2.67 0.62
N VAL A 5 -14.31 -1.95 1.65
CA VAL A 5 -13.58 -1.78 2.91
C VAL A 5 -14.51 -2.11 4.07
N LEU A 6 -14.02 -2.93 4.99
CA LEU A 6 -14.68 -3.26 6.24
C LEU A 6 -13.87 -2.65 7.39
N ALA A 7 -14.52 -1.87 8.24
CA ALA A 7 -13.92 -1.28 9.43
C ALA A 7 -14.93 -1.23 10.57
N ASN A 8 -14.45 -1.30 11.81
CA ASN A 8 -15.23 -0.99 12.99
C ASN A 8 -15.32 0.53 13.17
N GLY A 9 -16.51 1.02 13.54
CA GLY A 9 -16.80 2.44 13.80
C GLY A 9 -17.97 2.95 12.96
N THR A 10 -18.29 4.24 13.09
CA THR A 10 -19.51 4.84 12.48
C THR A 10 -19.21 6.02 11.57
N ASN A 11 -17.94 6.38 11.35
CA ASN A 11 -17.56 7.51 10.50
C ASN A 11 -17.52 7.09 9.02
N ALA A 12 -18.69 7.19 8.35
CA ALA A 12 -18.84 6.78 6.96
C ALA A 12 -17.98 7.61 5.97
N GLU A 13 -17.78 8.90 6.26
CA GLU A 13 -16.98 9.78 5.40
C GLU A 13 -15.49 9.40 5.45
N ALA A 14 -14.94 9.21 6.65
CA ALA A 14 -13.56 8.76 6.78
C ALA A 14 -13.34 7.37 6.16
N LEU A 15 -14.31 6.45 6.31
CA LEU A 15 -14.23 5.12 5.68
C LEU A 15 -14.25 5.21 4.15
N ARG A 16 -15.08 6.09 3.58
CA ARG A 16 -15.10 6.39 2.16
C ARG A 16 -13.75 6.92 1.69
N ASN A 17 -13.14 7.81 2.45
CA ASN A 17 -11.86 8.40 2.09
C ASN A 17 -10.71 7.38 2.10
N VAL A 18 -10.69 6.48 3.08
CA VAL A 18 -9.75 5.35 3.11
C VAL A 18 -9.99 4.39 1.93
N SER A 19 -11.26 4.13 1.58
CA SER A 19 -11.59 3.33 0.39
C SER A 19 -11.07 3.97 -0.91
N MET A 20 -11.20 5.29 -1.05
CA MET A 20 -10.64 6.03 -2.19
C MET A 20 -9.11 5.94 -2.23
N HIS A 21 -8.44 6.06 -1.08
CA HIS A 21 -6.99 5.87 -0.97
C HIS A 21 -6.57 4.49 -1.48
N ILE A 22 -7.18 3.43 -0.97
CA ILE A 22 -6.88 2.04 -1.36
C ILE A 22 -7.12 1.86 -2.87
N THR A 23 -8.21 2.43 -3.38
CA THR A 23 -8.54 2.39 -4.82
C THR A 23 -7.45 3.03 -5.67
N ALA A 24 -6.91 4.17 -5.23
CA ALA A 24 -5.92 4.93 -5.98
C ALA A 24 -4.51 4.33 -5.91
N LEU A 25 -4.07 3.88 -4.72
CA LEU A 25 -2.68 3.46 -4.50
C LEU A 25 -2.46 1.95 -4.57
N ASN A 26 -3.53 1.14 -4.56
CA ASN A 26 -3.47 -0.32 -4.64
C ASN A 26 -2.41 -0.93 -3.68
N PRO A 27 -2.55 -0.70 -2.35
CA PRO A 27 -1.59 -1.22 -1.37
C PRO A 27 -1.48 -2.74 -1.45
N ALA A 28 -0.27 -3.27 -1.29
CA ALA A 28 0.00 -4.70 -1.32
C ALA A 28 -0.47 -5.39 -0.03
N TYR A 29 -0.38 -4.70 1.10
CA TYR A 29 -0.71 -5.22 2.42
C TYR A 29 -1.59 -4.22 3.19
N LEU A 30 -2.53 -4.72 3.99
CA LEU A 30 -3.32 -3.86 4.86
C LEU A 30 -2.51 -3.41 6.08
N ASN A 31 -1.81 -4.35 6.71
CA ASN A 31 -0.95 -4.09 7.87
C ASN A 31 0.33 -4.94 7.81
N GLU A 32 1.27 -4.62 8.69
CA GLU A 32 2.58 -5.26 8.77
C GLU A 32 2.52 -6.74 9.14
N LYS A 33 1.41 -7.20 9.75
CA LYS A 33 1.19 -8.61 10.11
C LYS A 33 0.82 -9.48 8.91
N ASN A 34 0.48 -8.86 7.78
CA ASN A 34 0.19 -9.58 6.54
C ASN A 34 1.45 -9.91 5.72
N LEU A 35 2.63 -9.43 6.14
CA LEU A 35 3.89 -9.82 5.51
C LEU A 35 4.28 -11.26 5.90
N SER A 36 4.92 -11.95 4.98
CA SER A 36 5.52 -13.26 5.26
C SER A 36 6.72 -13.14 6.21
N GLU A 37 7.05 -14.23 6.91
CA GLU A 37 8.25 -14.28 7.76
C GLU A 37 9.54 -13.97 6.99
N SER A 38 9.63 -14.41 5.74
CA SER A 38 10.79 -14.12 4.88
C SER A 38 10.95 -12.62 4.64
N GLU A 39 9.87 -11.92 4.31
CA GLU A 39 9.91 -10.47 4.07
C GLU A 39 10.24 -9.69 5.33
N LEU A 40 9.69 -10.09 6.48
CA LEU A 40 10.02 -9.48 7.77
C LEU A 40 11.50 -9.67 8.11
N ASN A 41 12.05 -10.87 7.88
CA ASN A 41 13.47 -11.15 8.12
C ASN A 41 14.38 -10.33 7.21
N GLU A 42 14.03 -10.19 5.93
CA GLU A 42 14.76 -9.33 4.98
C GLU A 42 14.78 -7.86 5.43
N ILE A 43 13.63 -7.32 5.83
CA ILE A 43 13.50 -5.94 6.34
C ILE A 43 14.37 -5.76 7.59
N ASN A 44 14.29 -6.68 8.55
CA ASN A 44 15.09 -6.63 9.77
C ASN A 44 16.60 -6.71 9.49
N ALA A 45 17.03 -7.59 8.59
CA ALA A 45 18.43 -7.72 8.19
C ALA A 45 18.95 -6.44 7.50
N LYS A 46 18.14 -5.84 6.62
CA LYS A 46 18.45 -4.57 5.96
C LYS A 46 18.58 -3.42 6.96
N ILE A 47 17.73 -3.38 7.98
CA ILE A 47 17.80 -2.36 9.04
C ILE A 47 19.03 -2.60 9.93
N ALA A 48 19.31 -3.85 10.31
CA ALA A 48 20.43 -4.18 11.20
C ALA A 48 21.81 -3.85 10.58
N THR A 49 21.93 -3.93 9.26
CA THR A 49 23.16 -3.60 8.51
C THR A 49 23.27 -2.10 8.18
N ASN A 50 22.30 -1.27 8.59
CA ASN A 50 22.28 0.14 8.23
C ASN A 50 23.41 0.93 8.94
N PRO A 51 24.28 1.64 8.20
CA PRO A 51 25.40 2.38 8.79
C PRO A 51 24.96 3.51 9.72
N ALA A 52 23.71 3.99 9.60
CA ALA A 52 23.16 5.02 10.49
C ALA A 52 23.05 4.58 11.96
N LEU A 53 23.19 3.28 12.25
CA LEU A 53 23.22 2.69 13.60
C LEU A 53 24.60 2.73 14.24
N ALA A 54 25.67 2.84 13.45
CA ALA A 54 27.04 2.78 13.96
C ALA A 54 27.33 3.97 14.89
N ASN A 55 28.06 3.71 15.98
CA ASN A 55 28.57 4.71 16.93
C ASN A 55 27.49 5.56 17.64
N LYS A 56 26.24 5.07 17.72
CA LYS A 56 25.15 5.76 18.45
C LYS A 56 24.76 5.02 19.73
N PRO A 57 24.27 5.72 20.78
CA PRO A 57 23.71 5.06 21.96
C PRO A 57 22.48 4.20 21.61
N GLU A 58 22.26 3.10 22.33
CA GLU A 58 21.18 2.13 22.06
C GLU A 58 19.80 2.78 21.91
N LYS A 59 19.44 3.73 22.79
CA LYS A 59 18.17 4.46 22.73
C LYS A 59 17.96 5.22 21.42
N ILE A 60 19.05 5.76 20.86
CA ILE A 60 19.03 6.47 19.58
C ILE A 60 18.98 5.46 18.43
N GLN A 61 19.72 4.35 18.53
CA GLN A 61 19.64 3.28 17.54
C GLN A 61 18.22 2.72 17.44
N GLU A 62 17.54 2.49 18.55
CA GLU A 62 16.16 1.99 18.55
C GLU A 62 15.20 2.96 17.85
N SER A 63 15.32 4.25 18.15
CA SER A 63 14.52 5.30 17.48
C SER A 63 14.77 5.33 15.96
N ILE A 64 16.02 5.15 15.54
CA ILE A 64 16.39 5.07 14.12
C ILE A 64 15.81 3.81 13.48
N LYS A 65 15.94 2.66 14.14
CA LYS A 65 15.38 1.38 13.65
C LYS A 65 13.87 1.51 13.45
N GLN A 66 13.15 2.11 14.39
CA GLN A 66 11.71 2.35 14.25
C GLN A 66 11.38 3.24 13.04
N GLY A 67 12.13 4.32 12.82
CA GLY A 67 11.94 5.18 11.65
C GLY A 67 12.22 4.45 10.33
N LEU A 68 13.28 3.66 10.27
CA LEU A 68 13.62 2.84 9.10
C LEU A 68 12.57 1.76 8.86
N LEU A 69 12.06 1.12 9.91
CA LEU A 69 11.02 0.10 9.80
C LEU A 69 9.74 0.67 9.18
N LYS A 70 9.29 1.84 9.65
CA LYS A 70 8.15 2.55 9.05
C LYS A 70 8.37 2.85 7.57
N LYS A 71 9.59 3.26 7.21
CA LYS A 71 9.96 3.52 5.82
C LYS A 71 9.88 2.26 4.97
N GLU A 72 10.46 1.16 5.42
CA GLU A 72 10.45 -0.11 4.68
C GLU A 72 9.02 -0.67 4.54
N PHE A 73 8.17 -0.55 5.55
CA PHE A 73 6.76 -0.93 5.43
C PHE A 73 5.99 -0.08 4.43
N ASN A 74 6.24 1.23 4.39
CA ASN A 74 5.67 2.09 3.35
C ASN A 74 6.16 1.67 1.94
N GLU A 75 7.47 1.43 1.76
CA GLU A 75 8.04 0.97 0.48
C GLU A 75 7.50 -0.39 0.04
N LYS A 76 7.20 -1.29 0.99
CA LYS A 76 6.55 -2.59 0.73
C LYS A 76 5.05 -2.46 0.43
N GLY A 77 4.48 -1.26 0.49
CA GLY A 77 3.06 -1.02 0.18
C GLY A 77 2.11 -1.44 1.30
N VAL A 78 2.54 -1.33 2.56
CA VAL A 78 1.66 -1.53 3.72
C VAL A 78 0.81 -0.28 3.94
N LEU A 79 -0.50 -0.42 3.74
CA LEU A 79 -1.49 0.67 3.79
C LEU A 79 -1.34 1.57 5.03
N LEU A 80 -1.23 1.00 6.23
CA LEU A 80 -1.17 1.76 7.49
C LEU A 80 -0.02 2.77 7.56
N TYR A 81 1.08 2.50 6.85
CA TYR A 81 2.29 3.35 6.84
C TYR A 81 2.34 4.32 5.65
N GLN A 82 1.38 4.24 4.73
CA GLN A 82 1.32 5.12 3.58
C GLN A 82 0.91 6.54 3.98
N PRO A 83 1.51 7.58 3.37
CA PRO A 83 0.99 8.94 3.43
C PRO A 83 -0.43 8.98 2.88
N PHE A 84 -1.34 9.66 3.56
CA PHE A 84 -2.75 9.66 3.19
C PHE A 84 -3.00 10.64 2.03
N VAL A 85 -3.41 10.14 0.86
CA VAL A 85 -3.60 10.94 -0.38
C VAL A 85 -4.47 12.20 -0.28
N MET A 86 -5.31 12.34 0.75
CA MET A 86 -6.13 13.55 0.94
C MET A 86 -5.51 14.54 1.94
N ASP A 87 -4.56 14.10 2.75
CA ASP A 87 -3.83 14.89 3.73
C ASP A 87 -2.44 14.28 3.93
N ASP A 88 -1.47 14.73 3.14
CA ASP A 88 -0.10 14.24 3.14
C ASP A 88 0.64 14.52 4.47
N ALA A 89 0.05 15.31 5.38
CA ALA A 89 0.62 15.53 6.71
C ALA A 89 0.48 14.31 7.63
N LYS A 90 -0.36 13.34 7.27
CA LYS A 90 -0.70 12.17 8.09
C LYS A 90 -0.50 10.88 7.32
N ILE A 91 -0.21 9.81 8.05
CA ILE A 91 -0.31 8.45 7.51
C ILE A 91 -1.72 7.89 7.70
N VAL A 92 -2.08 6.88 6.92
CA VAL A 92 -3.42 6.25 7.00
C VAL A 92 -3.74 5.75 8.41
N ALA A 93 -2.78 5.18 9.14
CA ALA A 93 -3.01 4.75 10.53
C ALA A 93 -3.46 5.91 11.44
N GLN A 94 -2.80 7.07 11.34
CA GLN A 94 -3.17 8.25 12.13
C GLN A 94 -4.55 8.76 11.76
N TYR A 95 -4.86 8.79 10.46
CA TYR A 95 -6.18 9.20 9.98
C TYR A 95 -7.31 8.30 10.48
N LEU A 96 -7.08 6.97 10.47
CA LEU A 96 -8.02 5.98 11.01
C LEU A 96 -8.25 6.18 12.51
N ASP A 97 -7.17 6.34 13.28
CA ASP A 97 -7.24 6.55 14.74
C ASP A 97 -7.99 7.84 15.10
N GLU A 98 -7.67 8.96 14.46
CA GLU A 98 -8.37 10.25 14.66
C GLU A 98 -9.85 10.15 14.30
N SER A 99 -10.17 9.37 13.26
CA SER A 99 -11.53 9.13 12.80
C SER A 99 -12.29 8.09 13.62
N LYS A 100 -11.64 7.49 14.64
CA LYS A 100 -12.16 6.39 15.47
C LYS A 100 -12.63 5.20 14.63
N LEU A 101 -11.88 4.89 13.58
CA LEU A 101 -12.08 3.73 12.71
C LEU A 101 -10.98 2.70 12.94
N SER A 102 -11.34 1.43 12.93
CA SER A 102 -10.38 0.33 12.97
C SER A 102 -10.59 -0.57 11.76
N LEU A 103 -9.61 -0.59 10.86
CA LEU A 103 -9.67 -1.38 9.62
C LEU A 103 -9.68 -2.88 9.94
N VAL A 104 -10.63 -3.61 9.35
CA VAL A 104 -10.76 -5.07 9.49
C VAL A 104 -10.27 -5.76 8.22
N ASP A 105 -10.78 -5.35 7.07
CA ASP A 105 -10.44 -5.95 5.77
C ASP A 105 -10.68 -4.95 4.63
N ALA A 106 -10.02 -5.15 3.50
CA ALA A 106 -10.28 -4.41 2.28
C ALA A 106 -9.91 -5.22 1.03
N LYS A 107 -10.73 -5.07 -0.01
CA LYS A 107 -10.51 -5.72 -1.31
C LYS A 107 -10.73 -4.73 -2.44
N ARG A 108 -9.71 -4.59 -3.29
CA ARG A 108 -9.76 -3.81 -4.52
C ARG A 108 -9.93 -4.75 -5.72
N PHE A 109 -10.69 -4.30 -6.69
CA PHE A 109 -10.97 -4.99 -7.95
C PHE A 109 -10.72 -4.03 -9.11
N GLU A 110 -10.01 -4.49 -10.13
CA GLU A 110 -9.78 -3.72 -11.35
C GLU A 110 -10.27 -4.49 -12.59
N VAL A 111 -10.95 -3.79 -13.50
CA VAL A 111 -11.44 -4.40 -14.73
C VAL A 111 -10.22 -4.71 -15.62
N GLY A 112 -10.08 -5.97 -16.03
CA GLY A 112 -8.92 -6.41 -16.81
C GLY A 112 -7.74 -6.88 -15.97
N GLU A 113 -7.86 -6.94 -14.64
CA GLU A 113 -6.83 -7.51 -13.77
C GLU A 113 -6.52 -8.96 -14.17
N GLY A 114 -5.24 -9.25 -14.47
CA GLY A 114 -4.79 -10.56 -14.92
C GLY A 114 -5.14 -10.92 -16.37
N ILE A 115 -5.69 -10.00 -17.17
CA ILE A 115 -6.02 -10.23 -18.59
C ILE A 115 -4.95 -9.60 -19.48
N GLU A 116 -4.37 -10.39 -20.38
CA GLU A 116 -3.44 -9.89 -21.39
C GLU A 116 -4.19 -9.00 -22.40
N LYS A 117 -3.81 -7.72 -22.44
CA LYS A 117 -4.41 -6.75 -23.36
C LYS A 117 -3.90 -7.01 -24.78
N LYS A 118 -4.71 -7.69 -25.60
CA LYS A 118 -4.44 -7.80 -27.03
C LYS A 118 -4.50 -6.41 -27.66
N THR A 119 -3.37 -5.99 -28.23
CA THR A 119 -3.31 -4.75 -29.02
C THR A 119 -3.53 -5.14 -30.47
N VAL A 120 -4.72 -4.86 -31.00
CA VAL A 120 -5.02 -5.10 -32.42
C VAL A 120 -4.71 -3.84 -33.22
N ASP A 121 -3.95 -4.00 -34.30
CA ASP A 121 -3.70 -2.94 -35.26
C ASP A 121 -4.86 -2.91 -36.27
N PHE A 122 -5.73 -1.93 -36.10
CA PHE A 122 -6.92 -1.75 -36.94
C PHE A 122 -6.56 -1.57 -38.42
N ALA A 123 -5.40 -0.99 -38.74
CA ALA A 123 -4.99 -0.81 -40.13
C ALA A 123 -4.61 -2.14 -40.79
N ALA A 124 -3.96 -3.03 -40.03
CA ALA A 124 -3.64 -4.39 -40.50
C ALA A 124 -4.90 -5.23 -40.71
N GLU A 125 -5.87 -5.16 -39.79
CA GLU A 125 -7.14 -5.88 -39.89
C GLU A 125 -7.98 -5.43 -41.09
N VAL A 126 -8.02 -4.12 -41.37
CA VAL A 126 -8.70 -3.55 -42.55
C VAL A 126 -8.01 -3.97 -43.86
N ALA A 127 -6.67 -3.98 -43.88
CA ALA A 127 -5.93 -4.43 -45.06
C ALA A 127 -6.18 -5.92 -45.36
N GLU A 128 -6.24 -6.78 -44.34
CA GLU A 128 -6.56 -8.20 -44.51
C GLU A 128 -7.98 -8.42 -45.06
N GLN A 129 -8.97 -7.63 -44.62
CA GLN A 129 -10.35 -7.75 -45.11
C GLN A 129 -10.53 -7.25 -46.55
N MET A 130 -9.70 -6.31 -47.02
CA MET A 130 -9.75 -5.80 -48.40
C MET A 130 -9.05 -6.69 -49.43
N THR A 131 -8.32 -7.72 -48.99
CA THR A 131 -7.53 -8.61 -49.88
C THR A 131 -8.30 -9.90 -50.25
N ILE A 132 -9.60 -9.97 -49.94
CA ILE A 132 -10.51 -11.08 -50.30
C ILE A 132 -11.40 -10.67 -51.47
#